data_AF-A0A413S7W6-F1
#
_entry.id   AF-A0A413S7W6-F1
#
_cell.length_a   1.000
_cell.length_b   1.000
_cell.length_c   1.000
_cell.angle_alpha   90.00
_cell.angle_beta   90.00
_cell.angle_gamma   90.00
#
_symmetry.space_group_name_H-M   'P 1'
#
loop_
_entity.id
_entity.type
_entity.pdbx_description
1 polymer ?
#
loop_
_entity_poly.entity_id
_entity_poly.type
_entity_poly.pdbx_seq_one_letter_code
_entity_poly.pdbx_strand_id
1 'polypeptide(L)'
;MNYSTEVKQKLLSIITKMDSYYWLFTKHPKTDFSRKKKWSFEEVMKFMLTMEGKALRDELLEYFEFDNTTPSNSSFNQRRAQILPEAFEFLFQEFTKSFTDNVTYNGLRLIA
;
A
#
# COMPACT_ATOMS: atom_id res chain seq x y z
N MET A 1 8.71 17.62 -16.56
CA MET A 1 8.35 17.04 -15.26
C MET A 1 7.14 16.16 -15.49
N ASN A 2 7.23 14.85 -15.24
CA ASN A 2 6.10 13.94 -15.48
C ASN A 2 5.23 13.90 -14.22
N TYR A 3 4.12 14.64 -14.23
CA TYR A 3 3.20 14.74 -13.09
C TYR A 3 2.73 13.35 -12.60
N SER A 4 2.55 12.38 -13.50
CA SER A 4 2.25 10.99 -13.13
C SER A 4 3.36 10.36 -12.28
N THR A 5 4.63 10.61 -12.60
CA THR A 5 5.77 10.15 -11.79
C THR A 5 5.75 10.76 -10.40
N GLU A 6 5.45 12.06 -10.28
CA GLU A 6 5.36 12.75 -8.99
C GLU A 6 4.23 12.19 -8.12
N VAL A 7 3.04 12.00 -8.72
CA VAL A 7 1.88 11.40 -8.05
C VAL A 7 2.22 9.99 -7.54
N LYS A 8 2.84 9.15 -8.39
CA LYS A 8 3.27 7.80 -8.01
C LYS A 8 4.31 7.83 -6.89
N GLN A 9 5.32 8.69 -6.99
CA GLN A 9 6.36 8.83 -5.97
C GLN A 9 5.77 9.28 -4.63
N LYS A 10 4.77 10.16 -4.66
CA LYS A 10 4.10 10.60 -3.44
C LYS A 10 3.38 9.45 -2.76
N LEU A 11 2.59 8.65 -3.50
CA LEU A 11 1.94 7.46 -2.98
C LEU A 11 2.95 6.50 -2.34
N LEU A 12 4.02 6.16 -3.06
CA LEU A 12 5.06 5.26 -2.56
C LEU A 12 5.74 5.81 -1.31
N SER A 13 6.02 7.12 -1.26
CA SER A 13 6.64 7.76 -0.09
C SER A 13 5.77 7.67 1.17
N ILE A 14 4.44 7.76 1.02
CA ILE A 14 3.50 7.61 2.14
C ILE A 14 3.52 6.17 2.65
N ILE A 15 3.51 5.18 1.74
CA ILE A 15 3.59 3.76 2.11
C ILE A 15 4.91 3.46 2.82
N THR A 16 6.05 3.93 2.32
CA THR A 16 7.36 3.76 2.97
C THR A 16 7.38 4.40 4.37
N LYS A 17 6.74 5.58 4.53
CA LYS A 17 6.56 6.19 5.85
C LYS A 17 5.68 5.32 6.74
N MET A 18 4.58 4.79 6.24
CA MET A 18 3.71 3.89 7.02
C MET A 18 4.42 2.60 7.45
N ASP A 19 5.30 2.01 6.63
CA ASP A 19 6.13 0.86 7.01
C ASP A 19 7.03 1.17 8.21
N SER A 20 7.48 2.43 8.36
CA SER A 20 8.24 2.86 9.54
C SER A 20 7.39 2.93 10.81
N TYR A 21 6.06 2.90 10.69
CA TYR A 21 5.08 2.95 11.79
C TYR A 21 4.03 1.83 11.69
N TYR A 22 4.41 0.67 11.14
CA TYR A 22 3.48 -0.45 10.83
C TYR A 22 2.63 -0.88 12.04
N TRP A 23 3.14 -0.71 13.25
CA TRP A 23 2.46 -1.10 14.50
C TRP A 23 1.17 -0.31 14.76
N LEU A 24 0.99 0.86 14.11
CA LEU A 24 -0.27 1.62 14.15
C LEU A 24 -1.36 1.01 13.27
N PHE A 25 -0.98 0.16 12.31
CA PHE A 25 -1.82 -0.32 11.22
C PHE A 25 -2.00 -1.84 11.22
N THR A 26 -1.68 -2.50 12.34
CA THR A 26 -1.62 -3.96 12.43
C THR A 26 -2.37 -4.47 13.66
N LYS A 27 -2.95 -5.67 13.56
CA LYS A 27 -3.77 -6.28 14.61
C LYS A 27 -2.96 -6.57 15.88
N HIS A 28 -1.71 -6.99 15.73
CA HIS A 28 -0.81 -7.25 16.85
C HIS A 28 0.46 -6.40 16.75
N PRO A 29 0.42 -5.14 17.24
CA PRO A 29 1.47 -4.13 17.07
C PRO A 29 2.89 -4.57 17.47
N LYS A 30 3.02 -5.50 18.43
CA LYS A 30 4.31 -5.98 18.95
C LYS A 30 4.93 -7.10 18.10
N THR A 31 4.14 -7.83 17.35
CA THR A 31 4.57 -9.09 16.70
C THR A 31 4.41 -9.06 15.19
N ASP A 32 3.34 -8.46 14.69
CA ASP A 32 3.07 -8.40 13.27
C ASP A 32 4.11 -7.50 12.60
N PHE A 33 4.73 -7.99 11.51
CA PHE A 33 5.74 -7.26 10.73
C PHE A 33 7.04 -6.88 11.49
N SER A 34 7.21 -7.29 12.75
CA SER A 34 8.45 -7.04 13.52
C SER A 34 9.69 -7.69 12.91
N ARG A 35 9.53 -8.85 12.26
CA ARG A 35 10.57 -9.50 11.45
C ARG A 35 10.27 -9.32 9.97
N LYS A 36 11.13 -8.59 9.26
CA LYS A 36 11.07 -8.49 7.79
C LYS A 36 11.44 -9.86 7.18
N LYS A 37 10.49 -10.46 6.47
CA LYS A 37 10.69 -11.59 5.54
C LYS A 37 10.42 -11.06 4.12
N LYS A 38 10.04 -11.91 3.17
CA LYS A 38 9.59 -11.47 1.83
C LYS A 38 8.43 -10.48 1.84
N TRP A 39 7.56 -10.55 2.85
CA TRP A 39 6.46 -9.62 3.04
C TRP A 39 6.82 -8.60 4.11
N SER A 40 7.31 -7.42 3.72
CA SER A 40 7.27 -6.21 4.58
C SER A 40 5.85 -5.65 4.63
N PHE A 41 5.59 -4.67 5.49
CA PHE A 41 4.26 -4.02 5.53
C PHE A 41 4.06 -3.25 4.22
N GLU A 42 5.09 -2.53 3.80
CA GLU A 42 5.17 -1.86 2.50
C GLU A 42 4.87 -2.80 1.32
N GLU A 43 5.49 -3.99 1.25
CA GLU A 43 5.30 -4.89 0.11
C GLU A 43 3.88 -5.45 0.04
N VAL A 44 3.25 -5.74 1.18
CA VAL A 44 1.85 -6.20 1.20
C VAL A 44 0.93 -5.06 0.74
N MET A 45 1.16 -3.83 1.20
CA MET A 45 0.40 -2.66 0.77
C MET A 45 0.54 -2.40 -0.74
N LYS A 46 1.77 -2.43 -1.27
CA LYS A 46 2.02 -2.27 -2.71
C LYS A 46 1.34 -3.36 -3.51
N PHE A 47 1.53 -4.62 -3.14
CA PHE A 47 0.92 -5.75 -3.84
C PHE A 47 -0.61 -5.62 -3.89
N MET A 48 -1.24 -5.27 -2.75
CA MET A 48 -2.69 -5.07 -2.68
C MET A 48 -3.20 -3.94 -3.59
N LEU A 49 -2.43 -2.85 -3.76
CA LEU A 49 -2.79 -1.74 -4.65
C LEU A 49 -2.63 -2.07 -6.14
N THR A 50 -1.77 -3.04 -6.47
CA THR A 50 -1.48 -3.45 -7.85
C THR A 50 -2.24 -4.70 -8.28
N MET A 51 -3.14 -5.25 -7.45
CA MET A 51 -3.94 -6.42 -7.84
C MET A 51 -4.88 -6.07 -9.02
N GLU A 52 -4.95 -6.95 -10.01
CA GLU A 52 -5.66 -6.73 -11.28
C GLU A 52 -6.97 -7.55 -11.38
N GLY A 53 -7.26 -8.40 -10.39
CA GLY A 53 -8.43 -9.27 -10.37
C GLY A 53 -8.22 -10.62 -11.05
N LYS A 54 -6.98 -10.98 -11.38
CA LYS A 54 -6.61 -12.32 -11.87
C LYS A 54 -6.59 -13.32 -10.71
N ALA A 55 -6.31 -14.58 -11.01
CA ALA A 55 -6.04 -15.54 -9.95
C ALA A 55 -4.82 -15.08 -9.13
N LEU A 56 -4.96 -15.07 -7.80
CA LEU A 56 -3.92 -14.59 -6.87
C LEU A 56 -2.54 -15.23 -7.13
N ARG A 57 -2.50 -16.49 -7.56
CA ARG A 57 -1.25 -17.18 -7.89
C ARG A 57 -0.53 -16.53 -9.06
N ASP A 58 -1.28 -16.15 -10.09
CA ASP A 58 -0.72 -15.55 -11.30
C ASP A 58 -0.22 -14.14 -11.00
N GLU A 59 -0.99 -13.36 -10.24
CA GLU A 59 -0.54 -12.02 -9.78
C GLU A 59 0.72 -12.09 -8.91
N LEU A 60 0.81 -13.07 -8.02
CA LEU A 60 2.02 -13.28 -7.20
C LEU A 60 3.22 -13.63 -8.08
N LEU A 61 3.06 -14.50 -9.07
CA LEU A 61 4.14 -14.84 -9.99
C LEU A 61 4.58 -13.63 -10.81
N GLU A 62 3.63 -12.86 -11.36
CA GLU A 62 3.93 -11.64 -12.12
C GLU A 62 4.65 -10.59 -11.24
N TYR A 63 4.15 -10.33 -10.03
CA TYR A 63 4.72 -9.33 -9.12
C TYR A 63 6.15 -9.67 -8.66
N PHE A 64 6.44 -10.95 -8.46
CA PHE A 64 7.77 -11.44 -8.06
C PHE A 64 8.62 -11.91 -9.25
N GLU A 65 8.28 -11.50 -10.49
CA GLU A 65 9.04 -11.78 -11.71
C GLU A 65 9.33 -13.27 -11.92
N PHE A 66 8.38 -14.13 -11.55
CA PHE A 66 8.47 -15.59 -11.63
C PHE A 66 9.68 -16.18 -10.87
N ASP A 67 10.19 -15.48 -9.87
CA ASP A 67 11.30 -15.94 -9.04
C ASP A 67 10.93 -17.25 -8.30
N ASN A 68 11.89 -18.16 -8.20
CA ASN A 68 11.70 -19.47 -7.57
C ASN A 68 11.35 -19.38 -6.08
N THR A 69 11.55 -18.21 -5.46
CA THR A 69 11.19 -17.97 -4.06
C THR A 69 9.87 -17.19 -3.93
N THR A 70 9.06 -17.08 -4.99
CA THR A 70 7.73 -16.44 -4.99
C THR A 70 6.87 -16.94 -3.81
N PRO A 71 6.28 -16.04 -3.01
CA PRO A 71 5.45 -16.44 -1.88
C PRO A 71 4.18 -17.20 -2.30
N SER A 72 3.71 -18.10 -1.45
CA SER A 72 2.44 -18.81 -1.69
C SER A 72 1.22 -17.92 -1.40
N ASN A 73 0.07 -18.26 -1.99
CA ASN A 73 -1.22 -17.63 -1.69
C ASN A 73 -1.53 -17.59 -0.19
N SER A 74 -1.24 -18.69 0.54
CA SER A 74 -1.46 -18.78 1.98
C SER A 74 -0.57 -17.82 2.75
N SER A 75 0.70 -17.70 2.38
CA SER A 75 1.62 -16.76 3.01
C SER A 75 1.18 -15.31 2.82
N PHE A 76 0.68 -14.95 1.63
CA PHE A 76 0.11 -13.64 1.38
C PHE A 76 -1.15 -13.40 2.21
N ASN A 77 -2.11 -14.32 2.18
CA ASN A 77 -3.36 -14.19 2.94
C ASN A 77 -3.12 -14.02 4.45
N GLN A 78 -2.15 -14.76 5.01
CA GLN A 78 -1.76 -14.62 6.40
C GLN A 78 -1.21 -13.23 6.71
N ARG A 79 -0.35 -12.68 5.84
CA ARG A 79 0.24 -11.34 6.03
C ARG A 79 -0.78 -10.23 5.81
N ARG A 80 -1.63 -10.34 4.78
CA ARG A 80 -2.76 -9.44 4.56
C ARG A 80 -3.71 -9.41 5.75
N ALA A 81 -4.02 -10.56 6.35
CA ALA A 81 -4.94 -10.65 7.48
C ALA A 81 -4.45 -9.94 8.75
N GLN A 82 -3.16 -9.59 8.84
CA GLN A 82 -2.58 -8.83 9.95
C GLN A 82 -2.77 -7.32 9.81
N ILE A 83 -3.03 -6.83 8.59
CA ILE A 83 -3.22 -5.40 8.31
C ILE A 83 -4.66 -4.99 8.66
N LEU A 84 -4.78 -3.87 9.36
CA LEU A 84 -6.06 -3.25 9.70
C LEU A 84 -6.60 -2.44 8.51
N PRO A 85 -7.93 -2.42 8.26
CA PRO A 85 -8.52 -1.59 7.20
C PRO A 85 -8.11 -0.10 7.25
N GLU A 86 -7.91 0.41 8.46
CA GLU A 86 -7.47 1.77 8.79
C GLU A 86 -6.13 2.12 8.12
N ALA A 87 -5.31 1.13 7.76
CA ALA A 87 -4.10 1.33 6.96
C ALA A 87 -4.41 1.98 5.61
N PHE A 88 -5.40 1.44 4.88
CA PHE A 88 -5.79 1.96 3.58
C PHE A 88 -6.56 3.27 3.70
N GLU A 89 -7.40 3.41 4.73
CA GLU A 89 -8.06 4.68 5.02
C GLU A 89 -7.03 5.79 5.22
N PHE A 90 -6.05 5.58 6.10
CA PHE A 90 -4.97 6.54 6.34
C PHE A 90 -4.18 6.83 5.06
N LEU A 91 -3.79 5.80 4.30
CA LEU A 91 -3.08 5.97 3.04
C LEU A 91 -3.86 6.88 2.07
N PHE A 92 -5.14 6.60 1.85
CA PHE A 92 -5.96 7.36 0.91
C PHE A 92 -6.23 8.78 1.39
N GLN A 93 -6.41 8.99 2.70
CA GLN A 93 -6.57 10.33 3.27
C GLN A 93 -5.29 11.15 3.12
N GLU A 94 -4.13 10.61 3.52
CA GLU A 94 -2.85 11.33 3.42
C GLU A 94 -2.43 11.58 1.97
N PHE A 95 -2.69 10.61 1.08
CA PHE A 95 -2.46 10.79 -0.35
C PHE A 95 -3.35 11.89 -0.91
N THR A 96 -4.65 11.88 -0.61
CA THR A 96 -5.58 12.91 -1.09
C THR A 96 -5.21 14.30 -0.56
N LYS A 97 -4.89 14.41 0.75
CA LYS A 97 -4.44 15.66 1.38
C LYS A 97 -3.22 16.28 0.69
N SER A 98 -2.33 15.45 0.18
CA SER A 98 -1.11 15.89 -0.51
C SER A 98 -1.37 16.63 -1.83
N PHE A 99 -2.59 16.58 -2.36
CA PHE A 99 -2.98 17.24 -3.61
C PHE A 99 -4.22 18.13 -3.46
N THR A 100 -4.74 18.34 -2.24
CA THR A 100 -5.93 19.16 -1.98
C THR A 100 -5.64 20.65 -1.78
N ASP A 101 -4.39 21.09 -1.84
CA ASP A 101 -4.03 22.51 -1.69
C ASP A 101 -4.41 23.40 -2.90
N ASN A 102 -5.12 22.84 -3.88
CA ASN A 102 -5.58 23.57 -5.06
C ASN A 102 -6.92 24.26 -4.81
N VAL A 103 -6.83 25.59 -4.60
CA VAL A 103 -7.85 26.64 -4.84
C VAL A 103 -9.30 26.15 -4.74
N THR A 104 -9.88 26.26 -3.55
CA THR A 104 -11.34 26.22 -3.41
C THR A 104 -11.94 27.44 -4.13
N TYR A 105 -12.83 27.23 -5.08
CA TYR A 105 -13.64 28.33 -5.62
C TYR A 105 -14.79 28.58 -4.65
N ASN A 106 -14.78 29.72 -3.93
CA ASN A 106 -15.77 30.04 -2.89
C ASN A 106 -15.95 28.94 -1.82
N GLY A 107 -14.87 28.26 -1.42
CA GLY A 107 -14.95 27.17 -0.44
C GLY A 107 -15.42 25.82 -1.01
N LEU A 108 -15.70 25.74 -2.32
CA LEU A 108 -16.09 24.50 -3.00
C LEU A 108 -14.95 23.94 -3.83
N ARG A 109 -14.81 22.61 -3.81
CA ARG A 109 -13.88 21.86 -4.66
C ARG A 109 -14.57 21.58 -5.99
N LEU A 110 -14.06 22.16 -7.08
CA LEU A 110 -14.53 21.84 -8.42
C LEU A 110 -14.01 20.45 -8.80
N ILE A 111 -14.93 19.56 -9.19
CA ILE A 111 -14.60 18.27 -9.79
C ILE A 111 -14.74 18.51 -11.29
N ALA A 112 -13.61 18.56 -12.00
CA ALA A 112 -13.56 18.70 -13.45
C ALA A 112 -13.41 17.32 -14.11
#